data_AF-A0A8T5GEX4-F1
#
_entry.id   AF-A0A8T5GEX4-F1
#
_cell.length_a   1.000
_cell.length_b   1.000
_cell.length_c   1.000
_cell.angle_alpha   90.00
_cell.angle_beta   90.00
_cell.angle_gamma   90.00
#
_symmetry.space_group_name_H-M   'P 1'
#
loop_
_entity.id
_entity.type
_entity.pdbx_description
1 polymer ?
#
loop_
_entity_poly.entity_id
_entity_poly.type
_entity_poly.pdbx_seq_one_letter_code
_entity_poly.pdbx_strand_id
1 'polypeptide(L)'
;MNKKLNAKQKLALERIYRLFEIAVKADEKYQKRYLQLAKRIGEKVNVSVPKELQKTYCKKCFSMNVSGKKDGNLFIVTCKCGFVKKFNNTKE
;
A
#
# COMPACT_ATOMS: atom_id res chain seq x y z
N MET A 1 18.68 -3.69 -3.81
CA MET A 1 19.09 -2.80 -4.92
C MET A 1 18.37 -1.46 -4.75
N ASN A 2 19.07 -0.42 -4.31
CA ASN A 2 18.52 0.95 -4.27
C ASN A 2 18.56 1.55 -5.67
N LYS A 3 17.45 1.42 -6.41
CA LYS A 3 17.32 2.05 -7.73
C LYS A 3 17.09 3.55 -7.53
N LYS A 4 17.98 4.38 -8.08
CA LYS A 4 17.86 5.85 -8.00
C LYS A 4 16.59 6.30 -8.73
N LEU A 5 15.65 6.91 -8.00
CA LEU A 5 14.38 7.38 -8.53
C LEU A 5 14.57 8.71 -9.29
N ASN A 6 13.91 8.84 -10.44
CA ASN A 6 13.86 10.12 -11.16
C ASN A 6 12.88 11.10 -10.51
N ALA A 7 12.90 12.38 -10.93
CA ALA A 7 12.06 13.42 -10.34
C ALA A 7 10.54 13.10 -10.39
N LYS A 8 10.06 12.54 -11.50
CA LYS A 8 8.64 12.13 -11.64
C LYS A 8 8.28 11.00 -10.67
N GLN A 9 9.20 10.06 -10.46
CA GLN A 9 9.02 8.93 -9.54
C GLN A 9 9.04 9.38 -8.08
N LYS A 10 9.90 10.35 -7.71
CA LYS A 10 9.91 10.98 -6.39
C LYS A 10 8.58 11.68 -6.08
N LEU A 11 8.12 12.53 -7.01
CA LEU A 11 6.83 13.21 -6.89
C LEU A 11 5.65 12.22 -6.82
N ALA A 12 5.72 11.12 -7.57
CA ALA A 12 4.71 10.08 -7.51
C ALA A 12 4.68 9.38 -6.13
N LEU A 13 5.84 9.11 -5.52
CA LEU A 13 5.91 8.58 -4.16
C LEU A 13 5.29 9.53 -3.15
N GLU A 14 5.66 10.82 -3.18
CA GLU A 14 5.08 11.84 -2.31
C GLU A 14 3.55 11.87 -2.42
N ARG A 15 3.02 11.83 -3.65
CA ARG A 15 1.57 11.76 -3.90
C ARG A 15 0.95 10.47 -3.37
N ILE A 16 1.62 9.34 -3.50
CA ILE A 16 1.16 8.06 -2.94
C ILE A 16 1.06 8.17 -1.42
N TYR A 17 2.11 8.63 -0.72
CA TYR A 17 2.05 8.83 0.74
C TYR A 17 0.91 9.77 1.13
N ARG A 18 0.79 10.91 0.44
CA ARG A 18 -0.26 11.89 0.74
C ARG A 18 -1.67 11.32 0.54
N LEU A 19 -1.89 10.53 -0.51
CA LEU A 19 -3.17 9.86 -0.73
C LEU A 19 -3.49 8.85 0.37
N PHE A 20 -2.48 8.14 0.88
CA PHE A 20 -2.67 7.24 2.02
C PHE A 20 -3.02 8.00 3.30
N GLU A 21 -2.36 9.12 3.59
CA GLU A 21 -2.69 9.97 4.75
C GLU A 21 -4.13 10.47 4.70
N ILE A 22 -4.60 10.91 3.53
CA ILE A 22 -5.97 11.36 3.33
C ILE A 22 -6.93 10.17 3.47
N ALA A 23 -6.57 9.00 2.93
CA ALA A 23 -7.39 7.79 3.01
C ALA A 23 -7.58 7.26 4.44
N VAL A 24 -6.62 7.50 5.34
CA VAL A 24 -6.75 7.15 6.77
C VAL A 24 -7.82 8.00 7.46
N LYS A 25 -7.99 9.25 7.04
CA LYS A 25 -8.92 10.22 7.64
C LYS A 25 -10.30 10.25 6.98
N ALA A 26 -10.46 9.56 5.86
CA ALA A 26 -11.66 9.64 5.03
C ALA A 26 -12.65 8.51 5.34
N ASP A 27 -13.93 8.74 5.07
CA ASP A 27 -14.95 7.69 5.12
C ASP A 27 -14.64 6.56 4.15
N GLU A 28 -15.18 5.36 4.41
CA GLU A 28 -14.86 4.14 3.67
C GLU A 28 -15.03 4.29 2.13
N LYS A 29 -16.05 5.05 1.70
CA LYS A 29 -16.31 5.33 0.28
C LYS A 29 -15.15 6.07 -0.39
N TYR A 30 -14.62 7.10 0.27
CA TYR A 30 -13.53 7.93 -0.25
C TYR A 30 -12.17 7.27 -0.04
N GLN A 31 -12.00 6.55 1.07
CA GLN A 31 -10.80 5.75 1.35
C GLN A 31 -10.45 4.81 0.18
N LYS A 32 -11.43 4.02 -0.30
CA LYS A 32 -11.25 3.13 -1.45
C LYS A 32 -10.78 3.88 -2.68
N ARG A 33 -11.38 5.06 -2.94
CA ARG A 33 -11.03 5.89 -4.09
C ARG A 33 -9.59 6.40 -4.02
N TYR A 34 -9.14 6.90 -2.87
CA TYR A 34 -7.77 7.39 -2.69
C TYR A 34 -6.74 6.29 -2.86
N LEU A 35 -6.99 5.09 -2.31
CA LEU A 35 -6.10 3.94 -2.47
C LEU A 35 -6.01 3.45 -3.92
N GLN A 36 -7.12 3.46 -4.66
CA GLN A 36 -7.11 3.18 -6.10
C GLN A 36 -6.29 4.22 -6.88
N LEU A 37 -6.45 5.50 -6.56
CA LEU A 37 -5.66 6.57 -7.19
C LEU A 37 -4.17 6.41 -6.92
N ALA A 38 -3.80 6.09 -5.68
CA ALA A 38 -2.40 5.86 -5.31
C ALA A 38 -1.79 4.70 -6.11
N LYS A 39 -2.52 3.59 -6.25
CA LYS A 39 -2.10 2.45 -7.08
C LYS A 39 -1.91 2.86 -8.55
N ARG A 40 -2.89 3.56 -9.14
CA ARG A 40 -2.83 4.00 -10.54
C ARG A 40 -1.69 4.97 -10.83
N ILE A 41 -1.38 5.87 -9.88
CA ILE A 41 -0.22 6.76 -9.99
C ILE A 41 1.07 5.93 -10.06
N GLY A 42 1.22 4.96 -9.15
CA GLY A 42 2.37 4.07 -9.13
C GLY A 42 2.52 3.27 -10.43
N GLU A 43 1.43 2.66 -10.91
CA GLU A 43 1.40 1.95 -12.19
C GLU A 43 1.83 2.86 -13.37
N LYS A 44 1.33 4.10 -13.42
CA LYS A 44 1.62 5.05 -14.51
C LYS A 44 3.09 5.47 -14.58
N VAL A 45 3.79 5.55 -13.44
CA VAL A 45 5.20 5.98 -13.38
C VAL A 45 6.18 4.84 -13.10
N ASN A 46 5.70 3.59 -13.13
CA ASN A 46 6.48 2.39 -12.78
C ASN A 46 7.14 2.48 -11.39
N VAL A 47 6.36 2.91 -10.41
CA VAL A 47 6.74 2.96 -8.99
C VAL A 47 5.80 2.09 -8.18
N SER A 48 6.36 1.07 -7.53
CA SER A 48 5.61 0.25 -6.58
C SER A 48 5.22 1.06 -5.36
N VAL A 49 4.00 0.86 -4.86
CA VAL A 49 3.61 1.37 -3.54
C VAL A 49 4.61 0.87 -2.50
N PRO A 50 5.14 1.71 -1.61
CA PRO A 50 6.08 1.32 -0.55
C PRO A 50 5.58 0.14 0.30
N LYS A 51 6.48 -0.75 0.76
CA LYS A 51 6.12 -2.02 1.42
C LYS A 51 5.32 -1.80 2.70
N GLU A 52 5.66 -0.78 3.46
CA GLU A 52 4.97 -0.34 4.67
C GLU A 52 3.51 0.04 4.37
N LEU A 53 3.27 0.79 3.29
CA LEU A 53 1.93 1.12 2.84
C LEU A 53 1.21 -0.11 2.25
N GLN A 54 1.91 -1.01 1.57
CA GLN A 54 1.32 -2.26 1.09
C GLN A 54 0.77 -3.14 2.20
N LYS A 55 1.22 -3.00 3.45
CA LYS A 55 0.70 -3.76 4.59
C LYS A 55 -0.61 -3.20 5.14
N THR A 56 -0.93 -1.93 4.90
CA THR A 56 -2.08 -1.23 5.54
C THR A 56 -3.40 -1.31 4.77
N TYR A 57 -3.40 -1.82 3.53
CA TYR A 57 -4.63 -1.90 2.73
C TYR A 57 -4.74 -3.18 1.89
N CYS A 58 -5.95 -3.55 1.50
CA CYS A 58 -6.20 -4.66 0.60
C CYS A 58 -6.00 -4.28 -0.88
N LYS A 59 -5.15 -5.01 -1.61
CA LYS A 59 -4.95 -4.79 -3.06
C LYS A 59 -6.16 -5.17 -3.92
N LYS A 60 -7.10 -5.96 -3.38
CA LYS A 60 -8.31 -6.42 -4.08
C LYS A 60 -9.47 -5.43 -3.93
N CYS A 61 -9.88 -5.14 -2.69
CA CYS A 61 -11.04 -4.29 -2.41
C CYS A 61 -10.70 -2.84 -2.02
N PHE A 62 -9.41 -2.51 -1.90
CA PHE A 62 -8.93 -1.17 -1.53
C PHE A 62 -9.47 -0.67 -0.18
N SER A 63 -9.77 -1.56 0.76
CA SER A 63 -10.12 -1.21 2.14
C SER A 63 -8.88 -1.26 3.04
N MET A 64 -8.82 -0.39 4.05
CA MET A 64 -7.83 -0.48 5.14
C MET A 64 -8.26 -1.42 6.28
N ASN A 65 -9.40 -2.10 6.13
CA ASN A 65 -9.85 -3.12 7.09
C ASN A 65 -9.08 -4.43 6.87
N VAL A 66 -7.84 -4.42 7.35
CA VAL A 66 -6.89 -5.53 7.28
C VAL A 66 -6.32 -5.83 8.66
N SER A 67 -6.09 -7.11 8.94
CA SER A 67 -5.42 -7.58 10.14
C SER A 67 -4.07 -8.18 9.77
N GLY A 68 -3.05 -7.94 10.60
CA GLY A 68 -1.70 -8.46 10.42
C GLY A 68 -1.36 -9.49 11.50
N LYS A 69 -0.82 -10.64 11.09
CA LYS A 69 -0.31 -11.69 11.99
C LYS A 69 1.14 -12.02 11.62
N LYS A 70 1.99 -12.18 12.64
CA LYS A 70 3.35 -12.73 12.48
C LYS A 70 3.28 -14.25 12.57
N ASP A 71 3.92 -14.93 11.62
CA ASP A 71 4.02 -16.39 11.53
C ASP A 71 5.46 -16.77 11.18
N GLY A 72 6.29 -16.98 12.21
CA GLY A 72 7.73 -17.13 12.06
C GLY A 72 8.37 -15.93 11.33
N ASN A 73 9.00 -16.21 10.18
CA ASN A 73 9.60 -15.18 9.32
C ASN A 73 8.61 -14.51 8.36
N LEU A 74 7.32 -14.82 8.43
CA LEU A 74 6.30 -14.23 7.58
C LEU A 74 5.43 -13.22 8.35
N PHE A 75 5.08 -12.14 7.66
CA PHE A 75 4.02 -11.24 8.07
C PHE A 75 2.84 -11.43 7.12
N ILE A 76 1.75 -11.99 7.66
CA ILE A 76 0.54 -12.32 6.91
C ILE A 76 -0.49 -11.21 7.15
N VAL A 77 -0.93 -10.56 6.09
CA VAL A 77 -1.98 -9.54 6.13
C VAL A 77 -3.24 -10.09 5.47
N THR A 78 -4.31 -10.18 6.24
CA THR A 78 -5.61 -10.68 5.81
C THR A 78 -6.62 -9.54 5.78
N CYS A 79 -7.36 -9.41 4.69
CA CYS A 79 -8.48 -8.49 4.60
C CYS A 79 -9.81 -9.18 4.92
N LYS A 80 -10.78 -8.43 5.44
CA LYS A 80 -12.17 -8.90 5.62
C LYS A 80 -12.80 -9.50 4.34
N CYS A 81 -12.32 -9.11 3.14
CA CYS A 81 -12.80 -9.69 1.88
C CYS A 81 -12.17 -11.06 1.53
N GLY A 82 -11.37 -11.66 2.42
CA GLY A 82 -10.71 -12.95 2.23
C GLY A 82 -9.38 -12.87 1.46
N PHE A 83 -8.95 -11.68 1.02
CA PHE A 83 -7.66 -11.52 0.34
C PHE A 83 -6.51 -11.56 1.35
N VAL A 84 -5.50 -12.40 1.09
CA VAL A 84 -4.33 -12.60 1.96
C VAL A 84 -3.05 -12.19 1.22
N LYS A 85 -2.18 -11.44 1.90
CA LYS A 85 -0.82 -11.12 1.44
C LYS A 85 0.18 -11.66 2.43
N LYS A 86 1.28 -12.21 1.93
CA LYS A 86 2.41 -12.66 2.76
C LYS A 86 3.61 -11.79 2.44
N PHE A 87 4.30 -11.32 3.47
CA PHE A 87 5.54 -10.55 3.35
C PHE A 87 6.63 -11.29 4.11
N ASN A 88 7.80 -11.43 3.51
CA ASN A 88 8.97 -11.91 4.26
C ASN A 88 9.38 -10.81 5.24
N ASN A 89 9.48 -11.17 6.51
CA ASN A 89 10.02 -10.35 7.57
C ASN A 89 11.56 -10.46 7.55
N THR A 90 12.17 -10.15 6.41
CA THR A 90 13.60 -9.83 6.40
C THR A 90 13.76 -8.56 7.20
N LYS A 91 14.34 -8.68 8.41
CA LYS A 91 14.86 -7.54 9.17
C LYS A 91 15.71 -6.73 8.19
N GLU A 92 15.25 -5.53 7.83
CA GLU A 92 16.13 -4.47 7.32
C GLU A 92 16.97 -3.95 8.48
#